data_AF-A0A957UM94-F1
#
_entry.id   AF-A0A957UM94-F1
#
_cell.length_a   1.000
_cell.length_b   1.000
_cell.length_c   1.000
_cell.angle_alpha   90.00
_cell.angle_beta   90.00
_cell.angle_gamma   90.00
#
_symmetry.space_group_name_H-M   'P 1'
#
loop_
_entity.id
_entity.type
_entity.pdbx_description
1 polymer ?
#
loop_
_entity_poly.entity_id
_entity_poly.type
_entity_poly.pdbx_seq_one_letter_code
_entity_poly.pdbx_strand_id
1 'polypeptide(L)'
;PGESIWQLANAPDRARFVFSEYHAVAAQSGYYMLTDGRHKYVYYVNAAPQLFDLQADPHELHDLAASPEHVDTRARFDAELRKLLDPEATDARAKADQHAKVERFGGEDAVLRRGFFVNSPTPGEDPGFQKL
;
A
#
# COMPACT_ATOMS: atom_id res chain seq x y z
N PRO A 1 2.83 10.56 -7.97
CA PRO A 1 2.60 11.20 -9.29
C PRO A 1 1.10 11.14 -9.62
N GLY A 2 0.61 12.01 -10.49
CA GLY A 2 -0.79 12.03 -10.90
C GLY A 2 -1.05 13.04 -12.01
N GLU A 3 -2.18 12.89 -12.68
CA GLU A 3 -2.66 13.80 -13.73
C GLU A 3 -3.97 14.46 -13.28
N SER A 4 -4.26 15.65 -13.81
CA SER A 4 -5.50 16.36 -13.49
C SER A 4 -6.72 15.55 -13.94
N ILE A 5 -7.71 15.37 -13.06
CA ILE A 5 -8.95 14.67 -13.40
C ILE A 5 -9.72 15.37 -14.53
N TRP A 6 -9.62 16.71 -14.62
CA TRP A 6 -10.24 17.47 -15.70
C TRP A 6 -9.58 17.21 -17.04
N GLN A 7 -8.25 17.02 -17.07
CA GLN A 7 -7.55 16.67 -18.31
C GLN A 7 -7.90 15.24 -18.73
N LEU A 8 -7.93 14.31 -17.78
CA LEU A 8 -8.34 12.93 -18.04
C LEU A 8 -9.76 12.84 -18.61
N ALA A 9 -10.71 13.59 -18.03
CA ALA A 9 -12.10 13.61 -18.48
C ALA A 9 -12.30 14.19 -19.90
N ASN A 10 -11.34 14.97 -20.40
CA ASN A 10 -11.38 15.58 -21.74
C ASN A 10 -10.48 14.86 -22.75
N ALA A 11 -9.85 13.74 -22.39
CA ALA A 11 -9.02 12.94 -23.26
C ALA A 11 -9.70 11.61 -23.61
N PRO A 12 -9.33 10.95 -24.73
CA PRO A 12 -9.79 9.60 -25.00
C PRO A 12 -9.40 8.62 -23.89
N ASP A 13 -10.25 7.61 -23.66
CA ASP A 13 -9.95 6.54 -22.71
C ASP A 13 -8.63 5.83 -23.09
N ARG A 14 -7.85 5.51 -22.06
CA ARG A 14 -6.60 4.76 -22.19
C ARG A 14 -6.43 3.78 -21.05
N ALA A 15 -5.91 2.61 -21.37
CA ALA A 15 -5.45 1.65 -20.37
C ALA A 15 -4.23 2.22 -19.63
N ARG A 16 -4.22 2.09 -18.31
CA ARG A 16 -3.10 2.50 -17.45
C ARG A 16 -3.06 1.62 -16.23
N PHE A 17 -1.87 1.47 -15.66
CA PHE A 17 -1.76 0.94 -14.31
C PHE A 17 -2.22 1.99 -13.31
N VAL A 18 -3.03 1.56 -12.35
CA VAL A 18 -3.34 2.31 -11.14
C VAL A 18 -2.49 1.75 -10.02
N PHE A 19 -1.88 2.63 -9.25
CA PHE A 19 -0.95 2.31 -8.17
C PHE A 19 -1.52 2.74 -6.82
N SER A 20 -1.30 1.93 -5.79
CA SER A 20 -1.56 2.26 -4.39
C SER A 20 -0.45 1.70 -3.51
N GLU A 21 -0.21 2.32 -2.36
CA GLU A 21 0.76 1.87 -1.35
C GLU A 21 0.19 2.02 0.06
N TYR A 22 0.71 1.23 0.99
CA TYR A 22 0.29 1.30 2.39
C TYR A 22 1.46 0.97 3.33
N HIS A 23 1.67 1.86 4.30
CA HIS A 23 2.77 1.80 5.28
C HIS A 23 2.30 2.08 6.71
N ALA A 24 1.03 1.79 7.01
CA ALA A 24 0.40 2.20 8.27
C ALA A 24 0.06 1.00 9.17
N VAL A 25 -0.79 1.24 10.17
CA VAL A 25 -1.17 0.27 11.20
C VAL A 25 -1.62 -1.06 10.60
N ALA A 26 -1.31 -2.16 11.31
CA ALA A 26 -1.59 -3.55 10.91
C ALA A 26 -0.82 -4.07 9.68
N ALA A 27 0.13 -3.30 9.13
CA ALA A 27 1.09 -3.78 8.15
C ALA A 27 2.46 -4.03 8.79
N GLN A 28 3.02 -5.24 8.62
CA GLN A 28 4.39 -5.55 9.08
C GLN A 28 5.47 -4.90 8.19
N SER A 29 5.12 -4.64 6.94
CA SER A 29 5.96 -4.03 5.92
C SER A 29 5.08 -3.28 4.93
N GLY A 30 5.70 -2.41 4.13
CA GLY A 30 5.07 -1.75 3.00
C GLY A 30 4.50 -2.78 2.02
N TYR A 31 3.27 -2.55 1.60
CA TYR A 31 2.67 -3.28 0.48
C TYR A 31 2.15 -2.32 -0.57
N TYR A 32 2.20 -2.79 -1.82
CA TYR A 32 1.98 -2.00 -3.01
C TYR A 32 1.04 -2.75 -3.93
N MET A 33 0.05 -2.05 -4.47
CA MET A 33 -0.95 -2.62 -5.34
C MET A 33 -0.89 -1.96 -6.71
N LEU A 34 -0.87 -2.78 -7.75
CA LEU A 34 -1.06 -2.36 -9.13
C LEU A 34 -2.29 -3.03 -9.73
N THR A 35 -3.06 -2.30 -10.53
CA THR A 35 -4.09 -2.89 -11.40
C THR A 35 -4.08 -2.28 -12.78
N ASP A 36 -4.26 -3.11 -13.82
CA ASP A 36 -4.47 -2.66 -15.20
C ASP A 36 -5.94 -2.66 -15.62
N GLY A 37 -6.86 -2.84 -14.66
CA GLY A 37 -8.30 -2.96 -14.88
C GLY A 37 -8.80 -4.38 -15.08
N ARG A 38 -7.94 -5.33 -15.49
CA ARG A 38 -8.28 -6.77 -15.51
C ARG A 38 -7.63 -7.49 -14.36
N HIS A 39 -6.31 -7.36 -14.18
CA HIS A 39 -5.62 -8.01 -13.09
C HIS A 39 -5.29 -7.02 -11.99
N LYS A 40 -5.25 -7.51 -10.75
CA LYS A 40 -4.74 -6.79 -9.59
C LYS A 40 -3.61 -7.60 -8.97
N TYR A 41 -2.46 -6.95 -8.81
CA TYR A 41 -1.26 -7.51 -8.20
C TYR A 41 -0.97 -6.77 -6.91
N VAL A 42 -0.68 -7.51 -5.84
CA VAL A 42 -0.26 -6.94 -4.57
C VAL A 42 1.12 -7.47 -4.23
N TYR A 43 2.09 -6.57 -4.15
CA TYR A 43 3.45 -6.83 -3.71
C TYR A 43 3.59 -6.54 -2.22
N TYR A 44 4.24 -7.43 -1.49
CA TYR A 44 4.57 -7.25 -0.08
C TYR A 44 6.08 -7.31 0.11
N VAL A 45 6.66 -6.33 0.78
CA VAL A 45 8.07 -6.43 1.15
C VAL A 45 8.24 -7.57 2.16
N ASN A 46 9.08 -8.56 1.82
CA ASN A 46 9.36 -9.78 2.60
C ASN A 46 8.19 -10.76 2.75
N ALA A 47 7.18 -10.74 1.86
CA ALA A 47 6.15 -11.79 1.81
C ALA A 47 5.77 -12.14 0.36
N ALA A 48 5.05 -13.26 0.19
CA ALA A 48 4.60 -13.68 -1.13
C ALA A 48 3.60 -12.66 -1.70
N PRO A 49 3.65 -12.36 -3.01
CA PRO A 49 2.68 -11.48 -3.64
C PRO A 49 1.32 -12.19 -3.81
N GLN A 50 0.31 -11.41 -4.15
CA GLN A 50 -1.01 -11.90 -4.56
C GLN A 50 -1.35 -11.42 -5.98
N LEU A 51 -2.15 -12.20 -6.70
CA LEU A 51 -2.62 -11.85 -8.05
C LEU A 51 -4.08 -12.28 -8.24
N PHE A 52 -4.93 -11.39 -8.74
CA PHE A 52 -6.34 -11.66 -9.01
C PHE A 52 -6.71 -11.26 -10.43
N ASP A 53 -7.53 -12.06 -11.12
CA ASP A 53 -8.21 -11.65 -12.36
C ASP A 53 -9.60 -11.10 -11.98
N LEU A 54 -9.74 -9.77 -11.94
CA LEU A 54 -10.95 -9.07 -11.53
C LEU A 54 -12.15 -9.28 -12.48
N GLN A 55 -11.93 -9.76 -13.71
CA GLN A 55 -13.03 -10.09 -14.61
C GLN A 55 -13.64 -11.45 -14.28
N ALA A 56 -12.80 -12.44 -13.97
CA ALA A 56 -13.24 -13.79 -13.59
C ALA A 56 -13.58 -13.90 -12.10
N ASP A 57 -12.93 -13.09 -11.27
CA ASP A 57 -12.99 -13.11 -9.81
C ASP A 57 -13.11 -11.67 -9.26
N PRO A 58 -14.27 -11.01 -9.46
CA PRO A 58 -14.49 -9.62 -9.04
C PRO A 58 -14.47 -9.41 -7.51
N HIS A 59 -14.48 -10.50 -6.74
CA HIS A 59 -14.44 -10.50 -5.29
C HIS A 59 -13.07 -10.89 -4.73
N GLU A 60 -12.07 -11.12 -5.58
CA GLU A 60 -10.68 -11.40 -5.18
C GLU A 60 -10.56 -12.60 -4.24
N LEU A 61 -11.36 -13.65 -4.48
CA LEU A 61 -11.42 -14.85 -3.64
C LEU A 61 -10.39 -15.91 -4.04
N HIS A 62 -9.81 -15.80 -5.23
CA HIS A 62 -8.92 -16.81 -5.81
C HIS A 62 -7.56 -16.19 -6.16
N ASP A 63 -6.59 -16.39 -5.28
CA ASP A 63 -5.22 -15.94 -5.51
C ASP A 63 -4.51 -16.81 -6.57
N LEU A 64 -4.17 -16.17 -7.68
CA LEU A 64 -3.47 -16.75 -8.83
C LEU A 64 -1.96 -16.63 -8.70
N ALA A 65 -1.43 -16.03 -7.62
CA ALA A 65 -0.01 -15.79 -7.48
C ALA A 65 0.84 -17.06 -7.43
N ALA A 66 0.30 -18.21 -7.02
CA ALA A 66 1.03 -19.47 -7.08
C ALA A 66 0.90 -20.20 -8.43
N SER A 67 0.03 -19.72 -9.33
CA SER A 67 -0.27 -20.38 -10.60
C SER A 67 0.91 -20.29 -11.59
N PRO A 68 1.40 -21.43 -12.13
CA PRO A 68 2.41 -21.44 -13.18
C PRO A 68 1.95 -20.72 -14.46
N GLU A 69 0.64 -20.72 -14.74
CA GLU A 69 0.07 -20.06 -15.93
C GLU A 69 0.17 -18.53 -15.86
N HIS A 70 0.36 -17.97 -14.67
CA HIS A 70 0.37 -16.53 -14.42
C HIS A 70 1.77 -15.99 -14.07
N VAL A 71 2.84 -16.74 -14.38
CA VAL A 71 4.23 -16.30 -14.15
C VAL A 71 4.53 -15.01 -14.93
N ASP A 72 4.20 -14.97 -16.21
CA ASP A 72 4.49 -13.81 -17.06
C ASP A 72 3.68 -12.58 -16.65
N THR A 73 2.43 -12.78 -16.22
CA THR A 73 1.60 -11.70 -15.67
C THR A 73 2.24 -11.11 -14.42
N ARG A 74 2.67 -11.94 -13.46
CA ARG A 74 3.37 -11.46 -12.26
C ARG A 74 4.64 -10.70 -12.60
N ALA A 75 5.47 -11.25 -13.50
CA ALA A 75 6.72 -10.62 -13.92
C ALA A 75 6.47 -9.25 -14.57
N ARG A 76 5.44 -9.12 -15.42
CA ARG A 76 5.04 -7.84 -16.00
C ARG A 76 4.63 -6.84 -14.93
N PHE A 77 3.78 -7.23 -13.99
CA PHE A 77 3.32 -6.34 -12.92
C PHE A 77 4.45 -5.91 -11.98
N ASP A 78 5.36 -6.82 -11.61
CA ASP A 78 6.54 -6.49 -10.81
C ASP A 78 7.45 -5.49 -11.53
N ALA A 79 7.69 -5.69 -12.83
CA ALA A 79 8.46 -4.76 -13.64
C ALA A 79 7.80 -3.37 -13.72
N GLU A 80 6.48 -3.30 -13.87
CA GLU A 80 5.75 -2.02 -13.87
C GLU A 80 5.79 -1.32 -12.51
N LEU A 81 5.66 -2.06 -11.40
CA LEU A 81 5.84 -1.53 -10.05
C LEU A 81 7.24 -0.92 -9.90
N ARG A 82 8.27 -1.65 -10.33
CA ARG A 82 9.68 -1.22 -10.21
C ARG A 82 10.06 -0.04 -11.11
N LYS A 83 9.25 0.28 -12.12
CA LYS A 83 9.37 1.54 -12.89
C LYS A 83 8.87 2.75 -12.09
N LEU A 84 7.93 2.54 -11.16
CA LEU A 84 7.35 3.62 -10.36
C LEU A 84 8.22 3.93 -9.15
N LEU A 85 8.74 2.89 -8.47
CA LEU A 85 9.57 3.02 -7.27
C LEU A 85 10.36 1.74 -6.98
N ASP A 86 11.30 1.83 -6.05
CA ASP A 86 11.91 0.69 -5.38
C ASP A 86 11.07 0.34 -4.12
N PRO A 87 10.36 -0.80 -4.09
CA PRO A 87 9.48 -1.17 -2.97
C PRO A 87 10.23 -1.35 -1.66
N GLU A 88 11.42 -1.94 -1.72
CA GLU A 88 12.23 -2.24 -0.55
C GLU A 88 12.82 -0.96 0.04
N ALA A 89 13.37 -0.09 -0.80
CA ALA A 89 13.91 1.19 -0.36
C ALA A 89 12.80 2.12 0.19
N THR A 90 11.60 2.04 -0.38
CA THR A 90 10.45 2.83 0.09
C THR A 90 9.92 2.34 1.44
N ASP A 91 9.85 1.03 1.67
CA ASP A 91 9.55 0.45 2.99
C ASP A 91 10.60 0.86 4.04
N ALA A 92 11.89 0.76 3.70
CA ALA A 92 12.98 1.15 4.60
C ALA A 92 12.89 2.63 4.99
N ARG A 93 12.58 3.52 4.03
CA ARG A 93 12.36 4.95 4.30
C ARG A 93 11.15 5.18 5.21
N ALA A 94 10.02 4.53 4.95
CA ALA A 94 8.83 4.66 5.79
C ALA A 94 9.10 4.23 7.24
N LYS A 95 9.83 3.14 7.45
CA LYS A 95 10.25 2.67 8.78
C LYS A 95 11.21 3.65 9.47
N ALA A 96 12.15 4.23 8.72
CA ALA A 96 13.04 5.26 9.26
C ALA A 96 12.27 6.51 9.72
N ASP A 97 11.27 6.96 8.94
CA ASP A 97 10.40 8.08 9.31
C ASP A 97 9.55 7.78 10.56
N GLN A 98 9.01 6.56 10.65
CA GLN A 98 8.28 6.09 11.83
C GLN A 98 9.18 6.08 13.08
N HIS A 99 10.39 5.53 12.96
CA HIS A 99 11.38 5.51 14.04
C HIS A 99 11.76 6.93 14.48
N ALA A 100 12.07 7.83 13.54
CA ALA A 100 12.37 9.22 13.85
C ALA A 100 11.21 9.92 14.58
N LYS A 101 9.96 9.56 14.27
CA LYS A 101 8.79 10.08 14.97
C LYS A 101 8.70 9.55 16.41
N VAL A 102 8.98 8.27 16.63
CA VAL A 102 9.05 7.68 17.99
C VAL A 102 10.12 8.40 18.83
N GLU A 103 11.32 8.57 18.28
CA GLU A 103 12.41 9.27 18.96
C GLU A 103 12.05 10.72 19.31
N ARG A 104 11.45 11.45 18.37
CA ARG A 104 10.94 12.81 18.60
C ARG A 104 9.95 12.90 19.75
N PHE A 105 9.19 11.84 20.03
CA PHE A 105 8.22 11.78 21.13
C PHE A 105 8.75 11.12 22.40
N GLY A 106 10.08 11.00 22.55
CA GLY A 106 10.73 10.54 23.78
C GLY A 106 11.03 9.04 23.83
N GLY A 107 11.07 8.38 22.66
CA GLY A 107 11.38 6.97 22.53
C GLY A 107 10.17 6.05 22.73
N GLU A 108 10.38 4.76 22.43
CA GLU A 108 9.34 3.72 22.43
C GLU A 108 8.56 3.67 23.73
N ASP A 109 9.29 3.65 24.84
CA ASP A 109 8.78 3.64 26.21
C ASP A 109 7.79 4.77 26.50
N ALA A 110 8.10 5.99 26.07
CA ALA A 110 7.24 7.16 26.27
C ALA A 110 5.98 7.08 25.40
N VAL A 111 6.13 6.64 24.14
CA VAL A 111 5.02 6.46 23.20
C VAL A 111 4.05 5.38 23.69
N LEU A 112 4.56 4.23 24.14
CA LEU A 112 3.74 3.14 24.68
C LEU A 112 3.00 3.57 25.96
N ARG A 113 3.67 4.27 26.88
CA ARG A 113 3.03 4.80 28.10
C ARG A 113 1.94 5.83 27.81
N ARG A 114 2.12 6.65 26.77
CA ARG A 114 1.12 7.62 26.32
C ARG A 114 -0.14 6.94 25.78
N GLY A 115 0.00 5.76 25.19
CA GLY A 115 -1.09 5.01 24.56
C GLY A 115 -1.35 5.44 23.12
N PHE A 116 -2.41 4.90 22.53
CA PHE A 116 -2.81 5.11 21.14
C PHE A 116 -4.29 5.54 21.04
N PHE A 117 -4.71 6.15 19.95
CA PHE A 117 -6.12 6.40 19.66
C PHE A 117 -6.46 5.81 18.30
N VAL A 118 -7.68 5.30 18.15
CA VAL A 118 -8.08 4.51 16.97
C VAL A 118 -8.60 5.39 15.84
N ASN A 119 -9.08 6.60 16.17
CA ASN A 119 -9.67 7.54 15.22
C ASN A 119 -9.07 8.94 15.39
N SER A 120 -8.91 9.67 14.29
CA SER A 120 -8.61 11.10 14.37
C SER A 120 -9.75 11.83 15.08
N PRO A 121 -9.46 12.65 16.11
CA PRO A 121 -10.49 13.44 16.78
C PRO A 121 -11.17 14.38 15.80
N THR A 122 -12.47 14.63 15.98
CA THR A 122 -13.13 15.66 15.19
C THR A 122 -12.64 17.05 15.62
N PRO A 123 -12.75 18.08 14.77
CA PRO A 123 -12.34 19.44 15.14
C PRO A 123 -13.06 19.89 16.42
N GLY A 124 -12.28 20.18 17.48
CA GLY A 124 -12.80 20.60 18.79
C GLY A 124 -12.83 19.50 19.86
N GLU A 125 -12.47 18.26 19.53
CA GLU A 125 -12.36 17.16 20.49
C GLU A 125 -10.90 16.86 20.85
N ASP A 126 -10.67 16.57 22.13
CA ASP A 126 -9.39 16.07 22.59
C ASP A 126 -9.19 14.59 22.19
N PRO A 127 -7.96 14.18 21.83
CA PRO A 127 -7.66 12.78 21.53
C PRO A 127 -7.80 11.87 22.76
N GLY A 128 -8.71 10.90 22.67
CA GLY A 128 -8.87 9.84 23.67
C GLY A 128 -7.83 8.74 23.51
N PHE A 129 -6.76 8.78 24.31
CA PHE A 129 -5.73 7.74 24.33
C PHE A 129 -6.18 6.50 25.12
N GLN A 130 -5.96 5.33 24.52
CA GLN A 130 -6.17 4.00 25.08
C GLN A 130 -4.81 3.35 25.36
N LYS A 131 -4.73 2.56 26.44
CA LYS A 131 -3.55 1.75 26.74
C LYS A 131 -3.64 0.42 26.02
N LEU A 132 -2.48 -0.14 25.67
CA LEU A 132 -2.34 -1.54 25.25
C LEU A 132 -2.71 -2.48 26.41
#